data_AF-X0W161-F1
#
_entry.id   AF-X0W161-F1
#
_cell.length_a   1.000
_cell.length_b   1.000
_cell.length_c   1.000
_cell.angle_alpha   90.00
_cell.angle_beta   90.00
_cell.angle_gamma   90.00
#
_symmetry.space_group_name_H-M   'P 1'
#
loop_
_entity.id
_entity.type
_entity.pdbx_description
1 polymer ?
#
loop_
_entity_poly.entity_id
_entity_poly.type
_entity_poly.pdbx_seq_one_letter_code
_entity_poly.pdbx_strand_id
1 'polypeptide(L)'
;DGNLVFIDNVVGMVELNGKFFVVQKSDADTIVLPGVDATSWEVYSSAGTIIPLTVKTVHDTDTALDAVLNNAGDAGIVKDFSDALGALDPTADYSEYVTQAVTEADLLYTTANLKTAVDSYETRVGNMYKKRVAALSQGTTDIGSVNPSGHAIAMALLELDRRREIREFRSKLLFQTEKFKIGARVRSAATMYNYEMAAAKLKGTVPAIVAQNKRLRIVEERAQEQGQIERDAAAALWGITVKQLLADALGAIHGVA
;
A
#
# COMPACT_ATOMS: atom_id res chain seq x y z
N ASP A 1 -8.29 -29.18 2.88
CA ASP A 1 -7.98 -29.48 1.47
C ASP A 1 -8.70 -28.50 0.56
N GLY A 2 -8.09 -28.08 -0.54
CA GLY A 2 -8.64 -27.08 -1.47
C GLY A 2 -8.40 -25.60 -1.07
N ASN A 3 -7.75 -25.35 0.05
CA ASN A 3 -7.46 -23.98 0.51
C ASN A 3 -6.34 -23.35 -0.33
N LEU A 4 -6.46 -22.06 -0.63
CA LEU A 4 -5.38 -21.28 -1.22
C LEU A 4 -4.45 -20.77 -0.13
N VAL A 5 -3.15 -20.87 -0.36
CA VAL A 5 -2.12 -20.32 0.52
C VAL A 5 -1.15 -19.47 -0.28
N PHE A 6 -0.70 -18.36 0.32
CA PHE A 6 0.42 -17.56 -0.16
C PHE A 6 1.66 -17.90 0.65
N ILE A 7 2.76 -18.19 -0.04
CA ILE A 7 4.03 -18.55 0.59
C ILE A 7 5.08 -17.48 0.30
N ASP A 8 5.80 -17.06 1.34
CA ASP A 8 6.85 -16.05 1.23
C ASP A 8 7.96 -16.24 2.28
N ASN A 9 9.10 -15.57 2.08
CA ASN A 9 10.25 -15.55 3.00
C ASN A 9 10.85 -16.93 3.34
N VAL A 10 10.76 -17.91 2.44
CA VAL A 10 11.43 -19.21 2.53
C VAL A 10 12.89 -19.05 2.14
N VAL A 11 13.80 -19.61 2.93
CA VAL A 11 15.25 -19.65 2.64
C VAL A 11 15.63 -21.04 2.13
N GLY A 12 16.38 -21.08 1.02
CA GLY A 12 16.71 -22.32 0.30
C GLY A 12 15.74 -22.58 -0.86
N MET A 13 14.46 -22.84 -0.59
CA MET A 13 13.44 -23.02 -1.64
C MET A 13 12.80 -21.69 -2.07
N VAL A 14 13.62 -20.78 -2.59
CA VAL A 14 13.21 -19.41 -2.91
C VAL A 14 12.17 -19.34 -4.03
N GLU A 15 12.05 -20.39 -4.85
CA GLU A 15 11.06 -20.50 -5.92
C GLU A 15 9.61 -20.55 -5.41
N LEU A 16 9.41 -20.83 -4.12
CA LEU A 16 8.09 -20.78 -3.48
C LEU A 16 7.65 -19.35 -3.16
N ASN A 17 8.60 -18.42 -3.00
CA ASN A 17 8.31 -17.08 -2.51
C ASN A 17 7.51 -16.26 -3.52
N GLY A 18 6.49 -15.56 -3.03
CA GLY A 18 5.64 -14.69 -3.85
C GLY A 18 4.62 -15.45 -4.71
N LYS A 19 4.32 -16.72 -4.40
CA LYS A 19 3.39 -17.56 -5.17
C LYS A 19 2.20 -18.04 -4.34
N PHE A 20 1.12 -18.31 -5.06
CA PHE A 20 -0.10 -18.91 -4.52
C PHE A 20 -0.17 -20.39 -4.88
N PHE A 21 -0.57 -21.22 -3.92
CA PHE A 21 -0.74 -22.65 -4.11
C PHE A 21 -2.08 -23.13 -3.56
N VAL A 22 -2.64 -24.16 -4.19
CA VAL A 22 -3.83 -24.85 -3.68
C VAL A 22 -3.35 -26.05 -2.86
N VAL A 23 -3.68 -26.09 -1.57
CA VAL A 23 -3.27 -27.18 -0.67
C VAL A 23 -4.11 -28.42 -0.96
N GLN A 24 -3.47 -29.52 -1.38
CA GLN A 24 -4.16 -30.78 -1.63
C GLN A 24 -4.53 -31.48 -0.33
N LYS A 25 -3.58 -31.55 0.61
CA LYS A 25 -3.75 -32.16 1.92
C LYS A 25 -3.09 -31.29 2.98
N SER A 26 -3.77 -31.07 4.09
CA SER A 26 -3.17 -30.48 5.30
C SER A 26 -3.33 -31.44 6.46
N ASP A 27 -2.22 -31.82 7.08
CA ASP A 27 -2.19 -32.43 8.41
C ASP A 27 -1.81 -31.36 9.45
N ALA A 28 -1.56 -31.74 10.71
CA ALA A 28 -1.25 -30.79 11.79
C ALA A 28 -0.02 -29.92 11.49
N ASP A 29 1.03 -30.52 10.95
CA ASP A 29 2.34 -29.86 10.73
C ASP A 29 2.82 -29.94 9.28
N THR A 30 2.01 -30.47 8.37
CA THR A 30 2.43 -30.67 6.96
C THR A 30 1.33 -30.25 6.00
N ILE A 31 1.75 -29.67 4.89
CA ILE A 31 0.89 -29.37 3.74
C ILE A 31 1.48 -30.02 2.49
N VAL A 32 0.61 -30.47 1.58
CA VAL A 32 1.01 -31.03 0.28
C VAL A 32 0.64 -30.03 -0.81
N LEU A 33 1.64 -29.59 -1.57
CA LEU A 33 1.48 -28.69 -2.72
C LEU A 33 1.48 -29.52 -4.02
N PRO A 34 0.32 -29.82 -4.61
CA PRO A 34 0.23 -30.62 -5.82
C PRO A 34 0.90 -29.90 -7.00
N GLY A 35 1.65 -30.65 -7.82
CA GLY A 35 2.31 -30.12 -9.02
C GLY A 35 3.60 -29.33 -8.75
N VAL A 36 4.06 -29.26 -7.50
CA VAL A 36 5.37 -28.72 -7.16
C VAL A 36 6.41 -29.85 -7.17
N ASP A 37 7.32 -29.81 -8.14
CA ASP A 37 8.52 -30.65 -8.16
C ASP A 37 9.74 -29.84 -7.71
N ALA A 38 10.16 -30.06 -6.46
CA ALA A 38 11.29 -29.36 -5.86
C ALA A 38 12.64 -30.06 -6.08
N THR A 39 12.70 -31.10 -6.92
CA THR A 39 13.92 -31.91 -7.09
C THR A 39 15.10 -31.11 -7.66
N SER A 40 14.81 -30.09 -8.48
CA SER A 40 15.83 -29.20 -9.05
C SER A 40 16.03 -27.90 -8.27
N TRP A 41 15.34 -27.72 -7.15
CA TRP A 41 15.44 -26.50 -6.35
C TRP A 41 16.54 -26.63 -5.30
N GLU A 42 17.00 -25.49 -4.81
CA GLU A 42 17.89 -25.48 -3.66
C GLU A 42 17.21 -26.11 -2.44
N VAL A 43 18.00 -26.82 -1.64
CA VAL A 43 17.49 -27.51 -0.44
C VAL A 43 16.95 -26.46 0.53
N TYR A 44 15.76 -26.71 1.06
CA TYR A 44 15.19 -25.89 2.12
C TYR A 44 16.18 -25.76 3.28
N SER A 45 16.45 -24.52 3.69
CA SER A 45 17.36 -24.21 4.78
C SER A 45 16.58 -23.84 6.05
N SER A 46 15.73 -22.83 5.97
CA SER A 46 15.00 -22.29 7.12
C SER A 46 13.90 -21.29 6.72
N ALA A 47 13.14 -20.84 7.72
CA ALA A 47 12.11 -19.81 7.61
C ALA A 47 10.95 -20.18 6.67
N GLY A 48 10.14 -19.19 6.28
CA GLY A 48 8.92 -19.37 5.51
C GLY A 48 7.67 -18.94 6.27
N THR A 49 6.86 -18.12 5.63
CA THR A 49 5.54 -17.69 6.11
C THR A 49 4.49 -18.22 5.16
N ILE A 50 3.46 -18.87 5.73
CA ILE A 50 2.31 -19.37 4.99
C ILE A 50 1.09 -18.58 5.44
N ILE A 51 0.47 -17.87 4.51
CA ILE A 51 -0.73 -17.07 4.77
C ILE A 51 -1.91 -17.80 4.11
N PRO A 52 -2.90 -18.30 4.87
CA PRO A 52 -4.11 -18.88 4.29
C PRO A 52 -4.98 -17.76 3.69
N LEU A 53 -5.51 -18.00 2.48
CA LEU A 53 -6.48 -17.12 1.84
C LEU A 53 -7.83 -17.81 1.78
N THR A 54 -8.84 -17.13 2.34
CA THR A 54 -10.24 -17.51 2.21
C THR A 54 -10.80 -16.83 0.96
N VAL A 55 -11.05 -17.59 -0.11
CA VAL A 55 -11.77 -17.09 -1.27
C VAL A 55 -13.26 -17.14 -0.97
N LYS A 56 -13.89 -15.97 -0.88
CA LYS A 56 -15.36 -15.85 -0.84
C LYS A 56 -15.87 -15.75 -2.27
N THR A 57 -16.74 -16.67 -2.68
CA THR A 57 -17.40 -16.55 -3.99
C THR A 57 -18.57 -15.58 -3.89
N VAL A 58 -18.82 -14.82 -4.97
CA VAL A 58 -19.94 -13.85 -5.09
C VAL A 58 -21.33 -14.51 -4.99
N HIS A 59 -21.39 -15.84 -4.87
CA HIS A 59 -22.60 -16.63 -4.70
C HIS A 59 -22.70 -17.34 -3.35
N ASP A 60 -21.85 -17.00 -2.38
CA ASP A 60 -22.20 -17.31 -0.99
C ASP A 60 -23.44 -16.49 -0.67
N THR A 61 -24.57 -17.18 -0.51
CA THR A 61 -25.82 -16.68 0.09
C THR A 61 -25.60 -16.38 1.57
N ASP A 62 -24.54 -15.64 1.87
CA ASP A 62 -24.37 -15.02 3.16
C ASP A 62 -25.42 -13.91 3.18
N THR A 63 -26.43 -14.11 4.03
CA THR A 63 -27.59 -13.22 4.27
C THR A 63 -27.23 -11.73 4.38
N ALA A 64 -25.96 -11.42 4.62
CA ALA A 64 -25.41 -10.08 4.60
C ALA A 64 -25.43 -9.41 3.21
N LEU A 65 -25.22 -10.13 2.10
CA LEU A 65 -25.15 -9.50 0.77
C LEU A 65 -26.53 -9.08 0.26
N ASP A 66 -27.55 -9.91 0.51
CA ASP A 66 -28.95 -9.58 0.21
C ASP A 66 -29.45 -8.43 1.10
N ALA A 67 -29.01 -8.36 2.36
CA ALA A 67 -29.29 -7.23 3.23
C ALA A 67 -28.61 -5.94 2.75
N VAL A 68 -27.38 -6.01 2.23
CA VAL A 68 -26.66 -4.86 1.67
C VAL A 68 -27.30 -4.40 0.36
N LEU A 69 -27.73 -5.32 -0.51
CA LEU A 69 -28.39 -4.99 -1.78
C LEU A 69 -29.80 -4.44 -1.59
N ASN A 70 -30.57 -4.96 -0.64
CA ASN A 70 -31.91 -4.45 -0.35
C ASN A 70 -31.89 -3.10 0.40
N ASN A 71 -30.84 -2.83 1.19
CA ASN A 71 -30.61 -1.50 1.77
C ASN A 71 -30.02 -0.49 0.78
N ALA A 72 -29.50 -0.94 -0.37
CA ALA A 72 -28.99 -0.06 -1.44
C ALA A 72 -30.08 0.71 -2.21
N GLY A 73 -31.34 0.30 -2.06
CA GLY A 73 -32.48 1.04 -2.59
C GLY A 73 -32.75 2.35 -1.84
N ASP A 74 -32.21 2.50 -0.64
CA ASP A 74 -32.45 3.65 0.22
C ASP A 74 -31.30 4.66 0.10
N ALA A 75 -31.61 5.96 0.19
CA ALA A 75 -30.64 7.04 0.07
C ALA A 75 -29.45 6.96 1.07
N GLY A 76 -29.53 6.04 2.03
CA GLY A 76 -28.49 5.70 3.00
C GLY A 76 -27.16 5.30 2.38
N ILE A 77 -27.09 4.38 1.40
CA ILE A 77 -25.77 3.94 0.88
C ILE A 77 -25.03 5.07 0.15
N VAL A 78 -25.75 5.89 -0.63
CA VAL A 78 -25.13 7.04 -1.29
C VAL A 78 -24.66 8.07 -0.26
N LYS A 79 -25.43 8.26 0.82
CA LYS A 79 -25.06 9.14 1.93
C LYS A 79 -23.87 8.58 2.71
N ASP A 80 -23.84 7.29 3.03
CA ASP A 80 -22.73 6.64 3.73
C ASP A 80 -21.46 6.64 2.89
N PHE A 81 -21.57 6.45 1.57
CA PHE A 81 -20.42 6.57 0.66
C PHE A 81 -19.95 8.02 0.55
N SER A 82 -20.88 8.99 0.52
CA SER A 82 -20.58 10.43 0.53
C SER A 82 -19.96 10.87 1.86
N ASP A 83 -20.44 10.33 2.98
CA ASP A 83 -19.97 10.62 4.33
C ASP A 83 -18.61 9.95 4.57
N ALA A 84 -18.40 8.73 4.06
CA ALA A 84 -17.08 8.09 4.04
C ALA A 84 -16.08 8.85 3.16
N LEU A 85 -16.52 9.38 2.01
CA LEU A 85 -15.72 10.29 1.19
C LEU A 85 -15.46 11.65 1.85
N GLY A 86 -16.40 12.13 2.68
CA GLY A 86 -16.24 13.37 3.45
C GLY A 86 -15.37 13.20 4.71
N ALA A 87 -15.37 11.99 5.30
CA ALA A 87 -14.52 11.61 6.41
C ALA A 87 -13.06 11.37 5.99
N LEU A 88 -12.83 11.07 4.70
CA LEU A 88 -11.54 11.24 4.06
C LEU A 88 -11.28 12.74 3.84
N ASP A 89 -11.17 13.52 4.92
CA ASP A 89 -10.70 14.90 4.84
C ASP A 89 -9.17 14.86 4.64
N PRO A 90 -8.67 15.11 3.41
CA PRO A 90 -7.25 14.96 3.10
C PRO A 90 -6.38 15.97 3.87
N THR A 91 -6.98 17.00 4.48
CA THR A 91 -6.24 18.04 5.19
C THR A 91 -5.79 17.62 6.59
N ALA A 92 -6.57 16.79 7.30
CA ALA A 92 -6.20 16.26 8.60
C ALA A 92 -5.05 15.23 8.48
N ASP A 93 -5.17 14.30 7.54
CA ASP A 93 -4.16 13.28 7.24
C ASP A 93 -2.84 13.89 6.73
N TYR A 94 -2.88 15.03 6.04
CA TYR A 94 -1.67 15.68 5.53
C TYR A 94 -0.71 16.09 6.64
N SER A 95 -1.24 16.77 7.65
CA SER A 95 -0.40 17.30 8.72
C SER A 95 0.25 16.16 9.50
N GLU A 96 -0.44 15.04 9.66
CA GLU A 96 0.04 13.85 10.35
C GLU A 96 1.10 13.12 9.54
N TYR A 97 0.89 12.93 8.23
CA TYR A 97 1.87 12.27 7.36
C TYR A 97 3.17 13.08 7.23
N VAL A 98 3.08 14.41 7.09
CA VAL A 98 4.26 15.29 7.10
C VAL A 98 4.94 15.25 8.47
N THR A 99 4.17 15.30 9.56
CA THR A 99 4.72 15.22 10.91
C THR A 99 5.43 13.90 11.13
N GLN A 100 4.86 12.78 10.70
CA GLN A 100 5.47 11.46 10.81
C GLN A 100 6.75 11.36 9.96
N ALA A 101 6.72 11.77 8.69
CA ALA A 101 7.89 11.74 7.82
C ALA A 101 9.04 12.64 8.34
N VAL A 102 8.71 13.80 8.92
CA VAL A 102 9.68 14.67 9.59
C VAL A 102 10.20 14.00 10.86
N THR A 103 9.33 13.38 11.66
CA THR A 103 9.70 12.69 12.90
C THR A 103 10.63 11.51 12.63
N GLU A 104 10.35 10.70 11.60
CA GLU A 104 11.21 9.60 11.17
C GLU A 104 12.57 10.10 10.68
N ALA A 105 12.60 11.21 9.93
CA ALA A 105 13.85 11.84 9.52
C ALA A 105 14.64 12.40 10.73
N ASP A 106 13.95 12.96 11.73
CA ASP A 106 14.56 13.47 12.96
C ASP A 106 15.07 12.33 13.87
N LEU A 107 14.41 11.17 13.89
CA LEU A 107 14.85 9.97 14.62
C LEU A 107 16.14 9.37 14.02
N LEU A 108 16.25 9.36 12.69
CA LEU A 108 17.46 8.87 12.02
C LEU A 108 18.65 9.83 12.24
N TYR A 109 18.39 11.13 12.35
CA TYR A 109 19.40 12.18 12.47
C TYR A 109 19.23 13.02 13.72
N THR A 110 19.08 12.37 14.87
CA THR A 110 18.96 13.09 16.14
C THR A 110 20.18 13.98 16.37
N THR A 111 19.97 15.12 17.04
CA THR A 111 21.06 16.01 17.48
C THR A 111 22.13 15.24 18.28
N ALA A 112 21.74 14.17 18.98
CA ALA A 112 22.63 13.28 19.70
C ALA A 112 23.55 12.48 18.76
N ASN A 113 23.02 11.88 17.69
CA ASN A 113 23.81 11.13 16.71
C ASN A 113 24.81 12.06 15.98
N LEU A 114 24.34 13.24 15.60
CA LEU A 114 25.15 14.26 14.92
C LEU A 114 26.27 14.77 15.82
N LYS A 115 25.98 15.02 17.10
CA LYS A 115 26.99 15.37 18.11
C LYS A 115 28.01 14.25 18.28
N THR A 116 27.56 13.01 18.44
CA THR A 116 28.43 11.83 18.61
C THR A 116 29.39 11.65 17.43
N ALA A 117 28.89 11.85 16.20
CA ALA A 117 29.71 11.79 14.99
C ALA A 117 30.76 12.92 14.94
N VAL A 118 30.39 14.14 15.31
CA VAL A 118 31.32 15.29 15.38
C VAL A 118 32.37 15.08 16.47
N ASP A 119 31.98 14.64 17.67
CA ASP A 119 32.89 14.37 18.79
C ASP A 119 33.91 13.27 18.43
N SER A 120 33.45 12.21 17.74
CA SER A 120 34.31 11.13 17.26
C SER A 120 35.31 11.62 16.22
N TYR A 121 34.86 12.48 15.30
CA TYR A 121 35.74 13.10 14.31
C TYR A 121 36.76 14.04 14.95
N GLU A 122 36.32 14.91 15.87
CA GLU A 122 37.19 15.83 16.60
C GLU A 122 38.27 15.07 17.39
N THR A 123 37.92 13.96 18.02
CA THR A 123 38.88 13.08 18.71
C THR A 123 39.94 12.55 17.74
N ARG A 124 39.52 12.06 16.57
CA ARG A 124 40.42 11.53 15.55
C ARG A 124 41.36 12.61 15.01
N VAL A 125 40.85 13.78 14.62
CA VAL A 125 41.69 14.88 14.13
C VAL A 125 42.60 15.42 15.24
N GLY A 126 42.12 15.48 16.48
CA GLY A 126 42.92 15.82 17.65
C GLY A 126 44.12 14.89 17.84
N ASN A 127 43.93 13.58 17.65
CA ASN A 127 45.04 12.62 17.70
C ASN A 127 46.03 12.79 16.55
N MET A 128 45.57 13.12 15.34
CA MET A 128 46.46 13.44 14.21
C MET A 128 47.23 14.74 14.44
N TYR A 129 46.58 15.77 14.96
CA TYR A 129 47.20 17.03 15.34
C TYR A 129 48.31 16.80 16.37
N LYS A 130 48.04 16.05 17.45
CA LYS A 130 49.07 15.70 18.45
C LYS A 130 50.29 15.02 17.83
N LYS A 131 50.09 14.10 16.87
CA LYS A 131 51.19 13.45 16.13
C LYS A 131 51.99 14.44 15.28
N ARG A 132 51.31 15.34 14.56
CA ARG A 132 51.96 16.39 13.73
C ARG A 132 52.76 17.36 14.58
N VAL A 133 52.21 17.79 15.71
CA VAL A 133 52.89 18.63 16.71
C VAL A 133 54.13 17.93 17.24
N ALA A 134 54.02 16.66 17.66
CA ALA A 134 55.16 15.90 18.17
C ALA A 134 56.28 15.77 17.13
N ALA A 135 55.94 15.48 15.87
CA ALA A 135 56.90 15.40 14.77
C ALA A 135 57.58 16.75 14.50
N LEU A 136 56.82 17.85 14.53
CA LEU A 136 57.36 19.20 14.36
C LEU A 136 58.32 19.57 15.49
N SER A 137 57.96 19.27 16.75
CA SER A 137 58.81 19.53 17.91
C SER A 137 60.09 18.69 17.93
N GLN A 138 60.03 17.42 17.52
CA GLN A 138 61.21 16.56 17.40
C GLN A 138 62.21 17.14 16.40
N GLY A 139 61.76 17.47 15.18
CA GLY A 139 62.63 18.05 14.15
C GLY A 139 63.29 19.37 14.57
N THR A 140 62.63 20.18 15.41
CA THR A 140 63.23 21.41 15.93
C THR A 140 64.31 21.17 16.99
N THR A 141 64.21 20.07 17.74
CA THR A 141 65.20 19.73 18.77
C THR A 141 66.52 19.29 18.12
N ASP A 142 66.43 18.56 17.00
CA ASP A 142 67.59 18.02 16.28
C ASP A 142 68.44 19.09 15.58
N ILE A 143 67.86 20.25 15.25
CA ILE A 143 68.54 21.32 14.50
C ILE A 143 69.25 22.33 15.43
N GLY A 144 69.11 22.22 16.75
CA GLY A 144 69.86 23.02 17.73
C GLY A 144 69.62 24.54 17.67
N SER A 145 68.66 24.99 16.87
CA SER A 145 68.40 26.40 16.57
C SER A 145 66.94 26.56 16.19
N VAL A 146 66.06 26.71 17.18
CA VAL A 146 64.66 27.05 16.90
C VAL A 146 64.50 28.53 17.14
N ASN A 147 64.25 29.28 16.07
CA ASN A 147 63.64 30.59 16.21
C ASN A 147 62.24 30.37 16.82
N PRO A 148 61.98 30.74 18.09
CA PRO A 148 60.75 30.39 18.79
C PRO A 148 59.50 30.94 18.10
N SER A 149 59.65 32.05 17.36
CA SER A 149 58.55 32.64 16.58
C SER A 149 58.09 31.73 15.43
N GLY A 150 59.01 31.09 14.71
CA GLY A 150 58.69 30.19 13.60
C GLY A 150 57.93 28.95 14.08
N HIS A 151 58.33 28.39 15.23
CA HIS A 151 57.63 27.25 15.84
C HIS A 151 56.22 27.63 16.29
N ALA A 152 56.06 28.78 16.95
CA ALA A 152 54.75 29.26 17.39
C ALA A 152 53.79 29.50 16.20
N ILE A 153 54.30 30.07 15.10
CA ILE A 153 53.51 30.27 13.88
C ILE A 153 53.09 28.93 13.27
N ALA A 154 54.01 27.95 13.18
CA ALA A 154 53.69 26.63 12.65
C ALA A 154 52.62 25.90 13.49
N MET A 155 52.71 26.00 14.82
CA MET A 155 51.70 25.45 15.75
C MET A 155 50.33 26.13 15.56
N ALA A 156 50.31 27.46 15.42
CA ALA A 156 49.09 28.21 15.18
C ALA A 156 48.43 27.83 13.85
N LEU A 157 49.22 27.61 12.80
CA LEU A 157 48.73 27.15 11.50
C LEU A 157 48.15 25.74 11.56
N LEU A 158 48.80 24.82 12.27
CA LEU A 158 48.28 23.46 12.47
C LEU A 158 46.97 23.44 13.25
N GLU A 159 46.82 24.28 14.29
CA GLU A 159 45.57 24.39 15.05
C GLU A 159 44.46 25.04 14.22
N LEU A 160 44.79 26.04 13.40
CA LEU A 160 43.85 26.65 12.47
C LEU A 160 43.32 25.62 11.45
N ASP A 161 44.20 24.80 10.90
CA ASP A 161 43.86 23.71 9.97
C ASP A 161 42.94 22.69 10.65
N ARG A 162 43.27 22.24 11.88
CA ARG A 162 42.42 21.35 12.68
C ARG A 162 41.01 21.91 12.87
N ARG A 163 40.90 23.19 13.27
CA ARG A 163 39.61 23.86 13.48
C ARG A 163 38.82 24.04 12.19
N ARG A 164 39.51 24.28 11.07
CA ARG A 164 38.89 24.37 9.75
C ARG A 164 38.31 23.01 9.36
N GLU A 165 39.09 21.94 9.47
CA GLU A 165 38.67 20.58 9.10
C GLU A 165 37.44 20.12 9.91
N ILE A 166 37.41 20.36 11.23
CA ILE A 166 36.27 20.03 12.08
C ILE A 166 35.01 20.83 11.66
N ARG A 167 35.15 22.13 11.34
CA ARG A 167 34.03 22.95 10.87
C ARG A 167 33.49 22.48 9.53
N GLU A 168 34.38 22.13 8.59
CA GLU A 168 33.99 21.58 7.29
C GLU A 168 33.29 20.23 7.40
N PHE A 169 33.73 19.37 8.32
CA PHE A 169 33.05 18.10 8.59
C PHE A 169 31.65 18.32 9.17
N ARG A 170 31.52 19.22 10.15
CA ARG A 170 30.23 19.58 10.76
C ARG A 170 29.26 20.15 9.73
N SER A 171 29.71 21.06 8.86
CA SER A 171 28.84 21.65 7.82
C SER A 171 28.37 20.61 6.80
N LYS A 172 29.25 19.67 6.40
CA LYS A 172 28.88 18.55 5.51
C LYS A 172 27.83 17.64 6.12
N LEU A 173 27.95 17.31 7.41
CA LEU A 173 26.94 16.49 8.11
C LEU A 173 25.59 17.19 8.21
N LEU A 174 25.58 18.49 8.55
CA LEU A 174 24.35 19.27 8.60
C LEU A 174 23.68 19.35 7.22
N PHE A 175 24.47 19.61 6.16
CA PHE A 175 23.95 19.65 4.79
C PHE A 175 23.38 18.30 4.34
N GLN A 176 24.05 17.18 4.63
CA GLN A 176 23.55 15.84 4.33
C GLN A 176 22.22 15.55 5.05
N THR A 177 22.13 15.95 6.31
CA THR A 177 20.92 15.80 7.13
C THR A 177 19.77 16.60 6.54
N GLU A 178 19.98 17.87 6.22
CA GLU A 178 18.96 18.72 5.59
C GLU A 178 18.53 18.20 4.22
N LYS A 179 19.47 17.73 3.40
CA LYS A 179 19.17 17.09 2.11
C LYS A 179 18.25 15.89 2.28
N PHE A 180 18.48 15.06 3.30
CA PHE A 180 17.64 13.91 3.59
C PHE A 180 16.23 14.33 4.05
N LYS A 181 16.12 15.31 4.95
CA LYS A 181 14.84 15.89 5.39
C LYS A 181 14.02 16.46 4.22
N ILE A 182 14.67 17.21 3.33
CA ILE A 182 14.04 17.71 2.11
C ILE A 182 13.55 16.55 1.24
N GLY A 183 14.37 15.52 1.05
CA GLY A 183 13.99 14.32 0.29
C GLY A 183 12.77 13.60 0.86
N ALA A 184 12.66 13.48 2.20
CA ALA A 184 11.50 12.90 2.86
C ALA A 184 10.24 13.74 2.64
N ARG A 185 10.33 15.06 2.77
CA ARG A 185 9.22 15.99 2.48
C ARG A 185 8.74 15.91 1.04
N VAL A 186 9.66 15.83 0.08
CA VAL A 186 9.32 15.70 -1.35
C VAL A 186 8.60 14.37 -1.63
N ARG A 187 9.05 13.25 -1.04
CA ARG A 187 8.35 11.96 -1.20
C ARG A 187 6.94 12.00 -0.60
N SER A 188 6.78 12.57 0.60
CA SER A 188 5.48 12.76 1.22
C SER A 188 4.53 13.57 0.31
N ALA A 189 5.01 14.69 -0.23
CA ALA A 189 4.21 15.53 -1.14
C ALA A 189 3.83 14.78 -2.44
N ALA A 190 4.74 13.95 -2.98
CA ALA A 190 4.45 13.15 -4.17
C ALA A 190 3.39 12.07 -3.92
N THR A 191 3.45 11.37 -2.78
CA THR A 191 2.44 10.37 -2.39
C THR A 191 1.06 11.01 -2.30
N MET A 192 0.97 12.21 -1.71
CA MET A 192 -0.29 12.94 -1.64
C MET A 192 -0.83 13.36 -2.98
N TYR A 193 0.01 13.93 -3.85
CA TYR A 193 -0.42 14.33 -5.18
C TYR A 193 -1.05 13.15 -5.92
N ASN A 194 -0.44 11.96 -5.80
CA ASN A 194 -1.01 10.74 -6.36
C ASN A 194 -2.34 10.35 -5.71
N TYR A 195 -2.47 10.49 -4.39
CA TYR A 195 -3.72 10.24 -3.66
C TYR A 195 -4.85 11.19 -4.08
N GLU A 196 -4.57 12.51 -4.12
CA GLU A 196 -5.55 13.51 -4.57
C GLU A 196 -5.96 13.30 -6.03
N MET A 197 -5.02 12.95 -6.91
CA MET A 197 -5.34 12.58 -8.28
C MET A 197 -6.22 11.34 -8.36
N ALA A 198 -5.97 10.32 -7.53
CA ALA A 198 -6.79 9.12 -7.49
C ALA A 198 -8.20 9.43 -6.96
N ALA A 199 -8.30 10.23 -5.89
CA ALA A 199 -9.57 10.67 -5.32
C ALA A 199 -10.37 11.53 -6.32
N ALA A 200 -9.72 12.44 -7.05
CA ALA A 200 -10.35 13.25 -8.09
C ALA A 200 -10.88 12.39 -9.24
N LYS A 201 -10.12 11.38 -9.68
CA LYS A 201 -10.57 10.40 -10.69
C LYS A 201 -11.80 9.62 -10.21
N LEU A 202 -11.76 9.10 -8.98
CA LEU A 202 -12.88 8.39 -8.36
C LEU A 202 -14.13 9.26 -8.29
N LYS A 203 -13.99 10.52 -7.85
CA LYS A 203 -15.10 11.49 -7.78
C LYS A 203 -15.72 11.77 -9.15
N GLY A 204 -14.92 11.72 -10.22
CA GLY A 204 -15.42 11.82 -11.61
C GLY A 204 -16.12 10.55 -12.11
N THR A 205 -15.66 9.35 -11.73
CA THR A 205 -16.21 8.08 -12.23
C THR A 205 -17.45 7.61 -11.49
N VAL A 206 -17.57 7.88 -10.19
CA VAL A 206 -18.71 7.41 -9.37
C VAL A 206 -20.06 7.90 -9.92
N PRO A 207 -20.26 9.18 -10.26
CA PRO A 207 -21.53 9.63 -10.83
C PRO A 207 -21.89 8.95 -12.16
N ALA A 208 -20.90 8.64 -13.00
CA ALA A 208 -21.12 7.95 -14.26
C ALA A 208 -21.58 6.49 -14.04
N ILE A 209 -20.97 5.78 -13.09
CA ILE A 209 -21.35 4.42 -12.70
C ILE A 209 -22.77 4.42 -12.11
N VAL A 210 -23.07 5.37 -11.21
CA VAL A 210 -24.41 5.51 -10.62
C VAL A 210 -25.46 5.78 -11.72
N ALA A 211 -25.15 6.65 -12.69
CA ALA A 211 -26.03 6.91 -13.82
C ALA A 211 -26.24 5.67 -14.70
N GLN A 212 -25.20 4.87 -14.94
CA GLN A 212 -25.29 3.64 -15.71
C GLN A 212 -26.12 2.57 -14.98
N ASN A 213 -25.91 2.38 -13.68
CA ASN A 213 -26.71 1.46 -12.88
C ASN A 213 -28.19 1.86 -12.84
N LYS A 214 -28.48 3.17 -12.74
CA LYS A 214 -29.86 3.67 -12.83
C LYS A 214 -30.49 3.36 -14.18
N ARG A 215 -29.73 3.45 -15.28
CA ARG A 215 -30.21 3.08 -16.62
C ARG A 215 -30.48 1.58 -16.74
N LEU A 216 -29.58 0.73 -16.23
CA LEU A 216 -29.76 -0.72 -16.24
C LEU A 216 -30.99 -1.15 -15.45
N ARG A 217 -31.21 -0.56 -14.27
CA ARG A 217 -32.40 -0.84 -13.46
C ARG A 217 -33.69 -0.52 -14.19
N ILE A 218 -33.75 0.62 -14.89
CA ILE A 218 -34.92 0.98 -15.72
C ILE A 218 -35.14 -0.03 -16.87
N VAL A 219 -34.07 -0.53 -17.47
CA VAL A 219 -34.17 -1.55 -18.53
C VAL A 219 -34.67 -2.88 -17.96
N GLU A 220 -34.20 -3.27 -16.78
CA GLU A 220 -34.65 -4.49 -16.09
C GLU A 220 -36.12 -4.38 -15.67
N GLU A 221 -36.53 -3.26 -15.07
CA GLU A 221 -37.93 -2.97 -14.71
C GLU A 221 -38.84 -3.11 -15.96
N ARG A 222 -38.43 -2.54 -17.10
CA ARG A 222 -39.18 -2.68 -18.37
C ARG A 222 -39.22 -4.11 -18.91
N ALA A 223 -38.14 -4.87 -18.77
CA ALA A 223 -38.11 -6.28 -19.20
C ALA A 223 -39.04 -7.14 -18.33
N GLN A 224 -39.11 -6.86 -17.03
CA GLN A 224 -40.05 -7.52 -16.11
C GLN A 224 -41.51 -7.16 -16.45
N GLU A 225 -41.79 -5.89 -16.73
CA GLU A 225 -43.11 -5.43 -17.19
C GLU A 225 -43.52 -6.12 -18.51
N GLN A 226 -42.62 -6.21 -19.49
CA GLN A 226 -42.88 -6.93 -20.74
C GLN A 226 -43.19 -8.41 -20.50
N GLY A 227 -42.41 -9.09 -19.65
CA GLY A 227 -42.68 -10.49 -19.29
C GLY A 227 -43.99 -10.69 -18.51
N GLN A 228 -44.47 -9.69 -17.77
CA GLN A 228 -45.82 -9.72 -17.18
C GLN A 228 -46.90 -9.56 -18.24
N ILE A 229 -46.76 -8.59 -19.15
CA ILE A 229 -47.70 -8.36 -20.27
C ILE A 229 -47.81 -9.62 -21.14
N GLU A 230 -46.70 -10.29 -21.46
CA GLU A 230 -46.71 -11.53 -22.24
C GLU A 230 -47.45 -12.67 -21.53
N ARG A 231 -47.27 -12.81 -20.21
CA ARG A 231 -48.00 -13.80 -19.40
C ARG A 231 -49.49 -13.50 -19.33
N ASP A 232 -49.85 -12.24 -19.13
CA ASP A 232 -51.26 -11.81 -19.10
C ASP A 232 -51.93 -11.99 -20.46
N ALA A 233 -51.24 -11.67 -21.55
CA ALA A 233 -51.70 -11.90 -22.91
C ALA A 233 -51.89 -13.40 -23.20
N ALA A 234 -50.95 -14.25 -22.78
CA ALA A 234 -51.07 -15.70 -22.91
C ALA A 234 -52.26 -16.25 -22.10
N ALA A 235 -52.48 -15.76 -20.88
CA ALA A 235 -53.62 -16.13 -20.05
C ALA A 235 -54.97 -15.71 -20.68
N ALA A 236 -55.03 -14.49 -21.25
CA ALA A 236 -56.22 -14.00 -21.94
C ALA A 236 -56.53 -14.83 -23.20
N LEU A 237 -55.52 -15.16 -24.00
CA LEU A 237 -55.66 -16.02 -25.19
C LEU A 237 -56.13 -17.43 -24.80
N TRP A 238 -55.60 -17.99 -23.71
CA TRP A 238 -56.06 -19.27 -23.19
C TRP A 238 -57.55 -19.22 -22.83
N GLY A 239 -58.00 -18.16 -22.15
CA GLY A 239 -59.41 -17.95 -21.84
C GLY A 239 -60.32 -17.84 -23.07
N ILE A 240 -59.89 -17.16 -24.14
CA ILE A 240 -60.63 -17.07 -25.40
C ILE A 240 -60.72 -18.45 -26.07
N THR A 241 -59.61 -19.16 -26.15
CA THR A 241 -59.53 -20.48 -26.79
C THR A 241 -60.44 -21.49 -26.09
N VAL A 242 -60.44 -21.51 -24.75
CA VAL A 242 -61.33 -22.37 -23.96
C VAL A 242 -62.80 -22.01 -24.19
N LYS A 243 -63.16 -20.73 -24.22
CA LYS A 243 -64.54 -20.29 -24.50
C LYS A 243 -65.01 -20.69 -25.90
N GLN A 244 -64.14 -20.60 -26.90
CA GLN A 244 -64.46 -20.99 -28.26
C GLN A 244 -64.68 -22.50 -28.40
N LEU A 245 -63.79 -23.31 -27.82
CA LEU A 245 -63.98 -24.76 -27.71
C LEU A 245 -65.30 -25.13 -27.02
N LEU A 246 -65.69 -24.40 -25.97
CA LEU A 246 -66.95 -24.63 -25.27
C LEU A 246 -68.16 -24.25 -26.14
N ALA A 247 -68.08 -23.13 -26.85
CA ALA A 247 -69.14 -22.68 -27.76
C ALA A 247 -69.34 -23.64 -28.92
N ASP A 248 -68.24 -24.13 -29.53
CA ASP A 248 -68.28 -25.13 -30.60
C ASP A 248 -68.88 -26.45 -30.10
N ALA A 249 -68.50 -26.90 -28.90
CA ALA A 249 -69.07 -28.09 -28.28
C ALA A 249 -70.58 -27.94 -28.00
N LEU A 250 -71.02 -26.79 -27.50
CA LEU A 250 -72.44 -26.49 -27.27
C LEU A 250 -73.24 -26.37 -28.58
N GLY A 251 -72.65 -25.78 -29.62
CA GLY A 251 -73.24 -25.70 -30.94
C GLY A 251 -73.44 -27.09 -31.57
N ALA A 252 -72.47 -27.98 -31.43
CA ALA A 252 -72.57 -29.37 -31.89
C ALA A 252 -73.70 -30.14 -31.20
N ILE A 253 -73.97 -29.88 -29.91
CA ILE A 253 -75.08 -30.51 -29.18
C ILE A 253 -76.45 -30.04 -29.72
N HIS A 254 -76.58 -28.75 -30.07
CA HIS A 254 -77.86 -28.21 -30.55
C HIS A 254 -78.17 -28.51 -32.02
N GLY A 255 -77.16 -28.83 -32.85
CA GLY A 255 -77.35 -29.15 -34.27
C GLY A 255 -77.80 -30.59 -34.58
N VAL A 256 -78.01 -31.43 -33.56
CA VAL A 256 -78.36 -32.87 -33.71
C VAL A 256 -79.85 -33.15 -33.41
N ALA A 257 -80.66 -32.12 -33.19
CA ALA A 257 -82.12 -32.22 -33.10
C ALA A 257 -82.79 -31.86 -34.44
#